data_AF-A0A2W2EPZ9-F1
#
_entry.id   AF-A0A2W2EPZ9-F1
#
_cell.length_a   1.000
_cell.length_b   1.000
_cell.length_c   1.000
_cell.angle_alpha   90.00
_cell.angle_beta   90.00
_cell.angle_gamma   90.00
#
_symmetry.space_group_name_H-M   'P 1'
#
loop_
_entity.id
_entity.type
_entity.pdbx_description
1 polymer ?
#
loop_
_entity_poly.entity_id
_entity_poly.type
_entity_poly.pdbx_seq_one_letter_code
_entity_poly.pdbx_strand_id
1 'polypeptide(L)'
;MGDPTGRWLRLDSDIPREYRSLIVQAGTYCAQHGLSPPLIAAMLKAESGFDPALTDHPADEYGIARWTPGVLWHWQPGGLQSPKPSPPLGPELSILSMGRFMCGLGPKIKDIPGDPALNLAGLFRSGVDPMHRDNGVPERWREYLGKVAKYMDDYRPR
;
A
#
# COMPACT_ATOMS: atom_id res chain seq x y z
N MET A 1 -1.08 22.36 19.28
CA MET A 1 -1.36 20.90 19.28
C MET A 1 -0.62 20.30 18.09
N GLY A 2 0.37 19.43 18.34
CA GLY A 2 1.13 18.78 17.27
C GLY A 2 0.30 17.70 16.56
N ASP A 3 0.65 17.41 15.31
CA ASP A 3 0.04 16.31 14.57
C ASP A 3 0.39 14.97 15.25
N PRO A 4 -0.62 14.20 15.74
CA PRO A 4 -0.40 12.96 16.50
C PRO A 4 0.27 11.86 15.67
N THR A 5 0.32 12.01 14.34
CA THR A 5 1.00 11.08 13.42
C THR A 5 2.51 11.30 13.35
N GLY A 6 3.05 12.38 13.93
CA GLY A 6 4.47 12.74 13.85
C GLY A 6 5.44 11.69 14.39
N ARG A 7 4.99 10.82 15.30
CA ARG A 7 5.80 9.69 15.79
C ARG A 7 5.98 8.56 14.76
N TRP A 8 5.11 8.52 13.75
CA TRP A 8 5.06 7.46 12.74
C TRP A 8 5.51 7.92 11.36
N LEU A 9 5.29 9.21 11.07
CA LEU A 9 5.50 9.81 9.76
C LEU A 9 6.20 11.16 9.93
N ARG A 10 7.16 11.44 9.05
CA ARG A 10 7.82 12.74 8.97
C ARG A 10 6.79 13.86 8.81
N LEU A 11 6.87 14.90 9.64
CA LEU A 11 5.88 15.99 9.70
C LEU A 11 6.00 16.99 8.54
N ASP A 12 7.21 17.18 8.02
CA ASP A 12 7.56 18.07 6.90
C ASP A 12 7.60 17.34 5.54
N SER A 13 6.91 16.20 5.43
CA SER A 13 6.73 15.47 4.16
C SER A 13 5.56 16.01 3.34
N ASP A 14 5.48 15.62 2.07
CA ASP A 14 4.40 15.94 1.15
C ASP A 14 3.18 14.99 1.28
N ILE A 15 3.10 14.19 2.35
CA ILE A 15 1.93 13.36 2.64
C ILE A 15 0.73 14.26 2.97
N PRO A 16 -0.39 14.20 2.21
CA PRO A 16 -1.58 15.00 2.49
C PRO A 16 -2.10 14.76 3.91
N ARG A 17 -2.41 15.84 4.64
CA ARG A 17 -2.73 15.78 6.07
C ARG A 17 -3.95 14.91 6.35
N GLU A 18 -4.94 14.96 5.46
CA GLU A 18 -6.18 14.18 5.52
C GLU A 18 -5.95 12.66 5.47
N TYR A 19 -4.84 12.20 4.89
CA TYR A 19 -4.57 10.77 4.74
C TYR A 19 -3.64 10.22 5.83
N ARG A 20 -2.96 11.07 6.60
CA ARG A 20 -1.93 10.64 7.57
C ARG A 20 -2.48 9.67 8.60
N SER A 21 -3.65 9.93 9.17
CA SER A 21 -4.29 9.03 10.14
C SER A 21 -4.65 7.67 9.54
N LEU A 22 -5.15 7.65 8.30
CA LEU A 22 -5.49 6.43 7.57
C LEU A 22 -4.24 5.61 7.24
N ILE A 23 -3.16 6.28 6.81
CA ILE A 23 -1.86 5.68 6.53
C ILE A 23 -1.28 5.05 7.80
N VAL A 24 -1.35 5.75 8.94
CA VAL A 24 -0.93 5.20 10.23
C VAL A 24 -1.75 3.96 10.56
N GLN A 25 -3.08 4.04 10.47
CA GLN A 25 -3.97 2.92 10.76
C GLN A 25 -3.68 1.70 9.87
N ALA A 26 -3.47 1.90 8.56
CA ALA A 26 -3.14 0.84 7.62
C ALA A 26 -1.73 0.26 7.88
N GLY A 27 -0.75 1.12 8.16
CA GLY A 27 0.64 0.73 8.43
C GLY A 27 0.85 0.07 9.79
N THR A 28 -0.11 0.19 10.72
CA THR A 28 -0.11 -0.49 12.02
C THR A 28 -1.26 -1.48 12.15
N TYR A 29 -1.82 -1.95 11.04
CA TYR A 29 -3.02 -2.80 11.04
C TYR A 29 -2.78 -4.16 11.74
N CYS A 30 -1.56 -4.70 11.64
CA CYS A 30 -1.12 -5.91 12.32
C CYS A 30 0.41 -5.90 12.52
N ALA A 31 0.94 -6.89 13.25
CA ALA A 31 2.38 -7.07 13.46
C ALA A 31 3.10 -7.77 12.27
N GLN A 32 2.69 -7.48 11.03
CA GLN A 32 3.34 -8.03 9.84
C GLN A 32 4.74 -7.42 9.67
N HIS A 33 5.76 -8.27 9.57
CA HIS A 33 7.13 -7.81 9.36
C HIS A 33 7.26 -7.04 8.03
N GLY A 34 7.88 -5.86 8.08
CA GLY A 34 8.00 -4.93 6.95
C GLY A 34 6.85 -3.94 6.80
N LEU A 35 5.67 -4.22 7.38
CA LEU A 35 4.53 -3.31 7.31
C LEU A 35 4.75 -2.12 8.25
N SER A 36 4.61 -0.90 7.73
CA SER A 36 4.78 0.32 8.51
C SER A 36 4.04 1.50 7.87
N PRO A 37 3.71 2.57 8.63
CA PRO A 37 3.11 3.78 8.05
C PRO A 37 3.97 4.42 6.94
N PRO A 38 5.31 4.55 7.07
CA PRO A 38 6.15 5.03 5.97
C PRO A 38 6.05 4.18 4.69
N LEU A 39 5.95 2.84 4.81
CA LEU A 39 5.76 1.97 3.65
C LEU A 39 4.43 2.26 2.93
N ILE A 40 3.32 2.34 3.68
CA ILE A 40 2.00 2.63 3.09
C ILE A 40 2.01 4.00 2.39
N ALA A 41 2.58 5.03 3.03
CA ALA A 41 2.73 6.35 2.41
C ALA A 41 3.58 6.29 1.12
N ALA A 42 4.70 5.57 1.16
CA ALA A 42 5.61 5.40 0.03
C ALA A 42 4.95 4.71 -1.16
N MET A 43 4.18 3.66 -0.89
CA MET A 43 3.40 2.97 -1.90
C MET A 43 2.35 3.90 -2.52
N LEU A 44 1.52 4.58 -1.73
CA LEU A 44 0.52 5.53 -2.24
C LEU A 44 1.14 6.62 -3.13
N LYS A 45 2.32 7.13 -2.75
CA LYS A 45 3.08 8.06 -3.57
C LYS A 45 3.55 7.44 -4.88
N ALA A 46 4.05 6.20 -4.85
CA ALA A 46 4.52 5.50 -6.03
C ALA A 46 3.39 5.04 -6.97
N GLU A 47 2.22 4.70 -6.44
CA GLU A 47 1.04 4.30 -7.21
C GLU A 47 0.45 5.50 -7.96
N SER A 48 0.05 6.54 -7.22
CA SER A 48 -0.79 7.63 -7.76
C SER A 48 -0.25 9.03 -7.49
N GLY A 49 0.82 9.17 -6.72
CA GLY A 49 1.24 10.48 -6.21
C GLY A 49 0.27 11.05 -5.17
N PHE A 50 -0.52 10.21 -4.50
CA PHE A 50 -1.65 10.56 -3.65
C PHE A 50 -2.88 11.11 -4.41
N ASP A 51 -3.05 10.81 -5.70
CA ASP A 51 -4.20 11.23 -6.50
C ASP A 51 -5.43 10.32 -6.25
N PRO A 52 -6.49 10.81 -5.58
CA PRO A 52 -7.70 10.03 -5.33
C PRO A 52 -8.59 9.87 -6.57
N ALA A 53 -8.35 10.63 -7.63
CA ALA A 53 -9.14 10.64 -8.87
C ALA A 53 -8.47 9.86 -10.01
N LEU A 54 -7.28 9.28 -9.79
CA LEU A 54 -6.56 8.51 -10.80
C LEU A 54 -7.46 7.45 -11.42
N THR A 55 -7.47 7.42 -12.75
CA THR A 55 -8.26 6.48 -13.54
C THR A 55 -7.38 5.92 -14.67
N ASP A 56 -7.16 4.61 -14.68
CA ASP A 56 -6.42 3.88 -15.70
C ASP A 56 -7.33 2.79 -16.29
N HIS A 57 -8.14 3.16 -17.28
CA HIS A 57 -9.09 2.24 -17.91
C HIS A 57 -8.43 1.00 -18.57
N PRO A 58 -7.29 1.12 -19.29
CA PRO A 58 -6.61 -0.05 -19.83
C PRO A 58 -6.18 -1.07 -18.77
N ALA A 59 -5.77 -0.62 -17.58
CA ALA A 59 -5.38 -1.49 -16.47
C ALA A 59 -6.55 -1.88 -15.53
N ASP A 60 -7.73 -1.28 -15.70
CA ASP A 60 -8.85 -1.32 -14.75
C ASP A 60 -8.44 -0.92 -13.33
N GLU A 61 -7.54 0.07 -13.19
CA GLU A 61 -7.01 0.55 -11.91
C GLU A 61 -7.51 1.97 -11.58
N TYR A 62 -7.90 2.21 -10.33
CA TYR A 62 -8.49 3.48 -9.92
C TYR A 62 -8.04 3.94 -8.52
N GLY A 63 -8.12 5.25 -8.33
CA GLY A 63 -7.95 5.93 -7.05
C GLY A 63 -6.53 5.90 -6.52
N ILE A 64 -6.41 6.33 -5.26
CA ILE A 64 -5.12 6.65 -4.62
C ILE A 64 -4.15 5.46 -4.53
N ALA A 65 -4.67 4.23 -4.53
CA ALA A 65 -3.88 3.01 -4.42
C ALA A 65 -3.96 2.14 -5.68
N ARG A 66 -4.51 2.64 -6.80
CA ARG A 66 -4.59 1.94 -8.09
C ARG A 66 -5.18 0.54 -7.98
N TRP A 67 -6.25 0.40 -7.20
CA TRP A 67 -6.94 -0.87 -7.06
C TRP A 67 -7.75 -1.20 -8.30
N THR A 68 -7.82 -2.49 -8.65
CA THR A 68 -8.94 -2.98 -9.46
C THR A 68 -10.18 -3.18 -8.58
N PRO A 69 -11.40 -2.93 -9.09
CA PRO A 69 -12.64 -3.13 -8.32
C PRO A 69 -12.79 -4.56 -7.79
N GLY A 70 -12.34 -5.56 -8.56
CA GLY A 70 -12.40 -6.97 -8.17
C GLY A 70 -11.48 -7.31 -7.00
N VAL A 71 -10.24 -6.80 -7.01
CA VAL A 71 -9.29 -7.02 -5.92
C VAL A 71 -9.74 -6.26 -4.68
N LEU A 72 -10.14 -4.99 -4.80
CA LEU A 72 -10.60 -4.21 -3.65
C LEU A 72 -11.82 -4.82 -2.97
N TRP A 73 -12.72 -5.45 -3.71
CA TRP A 73 -13.88 -6.15 -3.14
C TRP A 73 -13.48 -7.23 -2.12
N HIS A 74 -12.36 -7.92 -2.36
CA HIS A 74 -11.87 -8.94 -1.44
C HIS A 74 -11.24 -8.33 -0.18
N TRP A 75 -10.61 -7.17 -0.32
CA TRP A 75 -9.76 -6.56 0.71
C TRP A 75 -10.39 -5.37 1.44
N GLN A 76 -11.58 -4.95 1.05
CA GLN A 76 -12.33 -3.94 1.78
C GLN A 76 -12.77 -4.43 3.16
N PRO A 77 -13.04 -3.50 4.10
CA PRO A 77 -13.79 -3.80 5.31
C PRO A 77 -15.13 -4.49 4.97
N GLY A 78 -15.44 -5.59 5.66
CA GLY A 78 -16.59 -6.45 5.35
C GLY A 78 -16.36 -7.46 4.20
N GLY A 79 -15.30 -7.27 3.40
CA GLY A 79 -14.93 -8.16 2.31
C GLY A 79 -16.06 -8.38 1.31
N LEU A 80 -16.24 -9.64 0.90
CA LEU A 80 -17.26 -10.05 -0.08
C LEU A 80 -18.72 -9.93 0.43
N GLN A 81 -18.93 -9.68 1.73
CA GLN A 81 -20.27 -9.44 2.28
C GLN A 81 -20.77 -8.03 1.98
N SER A 82 -19.86 -7.09 1.72
CA SER A 82 -20.19 -5.74 1.26
C SER A 82 -20.39 -5.74 -0.27
N PRO A 83 -21.19 -4.81 -0.82
CA PRO A 83 -21.29 -4.64 -2.27
C PRO A 83 -19.92 -4.44 -2.92
N LYS A 84 -19.76 -4.94 -4.14
CA LYS A 84 -18.54 -4.72 -4.92
C LYS A 84 -18.36 -3.20 -5.13
N PRO A 85 -17.21 -2.62 -4.74
CA PRO A 85 -16.96 -1.21 -4.94
C PRO A 85 -16.87 -0.89 -6.44
N SER A 86 -17.29 0.31 -6.82
CA SER A 86 -17.17 0.83 -8.19
C SER A 86 -16.44 2.17 -8.17
N PRO A 87 -15.71 2.53 -9.25
CA PRO A 87 -15.04 3.82 -9.32
C PRO A 87 -16.02 4.99 -9.13
N PRO A 88 -15.60 6.09 -8.47
CA PRO A 88 -14.28 6.31 -7.91
C PRO A 88 -14.05 5.53 -6.61
N LEU A 89 -12.87 4.91 -6.47
CA LEU A 89 -12.48 4.15 -5.29
C LEU A 89 -11.97 5.10 -4.21
N GLY A 90 -12.82 5.41 -3.22
CA GLY A 90 -12.54 6.43 -2.20
C GLY A 90 -11.24 6.18 -1.40
N PRO A 91 -10.55 7.25 -0.93
CA PRO A 91 -9.26 7.12 -0.25
C PRO A 91 -9.31 6.30 1.05
N GLU A 92 -10.31 6.51 1.90
CA GLU A 92 -10.46 5.77 3.15
C GLU A 92 -10.57 4.26 2.89
N LEU A 93 -11.50 3.87 2.02
CA LEU A 93 -11.67 2.48 1.60
C LEU A 93 -10.35 1.92 1.04
N SER A 94 -9.71 2.66 0.14
CA SER A 94 -8.50 2.22 -0.55
C SER A 94 -7.30 2.03 0.40
N ILE A 95 -7.03 3.00 1.27
CA ILE A 95 -5.87 3.00 2.17
C ILE A 95 -6.03 1.92 3.24
N LEU A 96 -7.20 1.82 3.89
CA LEU A 96 -7.42 0.81 4.92
C LEU A 96 -7.38 -0.61 4.37
N SER A 97 -7.82 -0.79 3.11
CA SER A 97 -7.72 -2.08 2.42
C SER A 97 -6.27 -2.50 2.16
N MET A 98 -5.33 -1.57 1.99
CA MET A 98 -3.91 -1.92 1.85
C MET A 98 -3.39 -2.58 3.13
N GLY A 99 -3.69 -2.03 4.31
CA GLY A 99 -3.31 -2.65 5.58
C GLY A 99 -3.86 -4.07 5.72
N ARG A 100 -5.15 -4.25 5.39
CA ARG A 100 -5.79 -5.58 5.41
C ARG A 100 -5.17 -6.56 4.41
N PHE A 101 -4.87 -6.10 3.19
CA PHE A 101 -4.18 -6.88 2.17
C PHE A 101 -2.81 -7.37 2.65
N MET A 102 -1.99 -6.46 3.19
CA MET A 102 -0.65 -6.81 3.69
C MET A 102 -0.71 -7.79 4.85
N CYS A 103 -1.67 -7.63 5.75
CA CYS A 103 -1.86 -8.55 6.87
C CYS A 103 -2.39 -9.92 6.45
N GLY A 104 -3.22 -9.98 5.40
CA GLY A 104 -3.76 -11.24 4.89
C GLY A 104 -2.77 -12.04 4.03
N LEU A 105 -1.96 -11.36 3.22
CA LEU A 105 -1.06 -12.01 2.25
C LEU A 105 0.42 -11.95 2.62
N GLY A 106 0.85 -10.98 3.43
CA GLY A 106 2.24 -10.86 3.89
C GLY A 106 2.81 -12.15 4.52
N PRO A 107 2.06 -12.90 5.35
CA PRO A 107 2.55 -14.17 5.89
C PRO A 107 2.87 -15.23 4.83
N LYS A 108 2.27 -15.13 3.64
CA LYS A 108 2.48 -16.08 2.53
C LYS A 108 3.78 -15.86 1.78
N ILE A 109 4.48 -14.76 2.01
CA ILE A 109 5.75 -14.41 1.35
C ILE A 109 6.90 -14.26 2.35
N LYS A 110 6.72 -14.72 3.59
CA LYS A 110 7.68 -14.52 4.69
C LYS A 110 9.06 -15.14 4.43
N ASP A 111 9.10 -16.11 3.54
CA ASP A 111 10.26 -16.89 3.11
C ASP A 111 10.93 -16.33 1.85
N ILE A 112 10.31 -15.35 1.18
CA ILE A 112 10.93 -14.66 0.06
C ILE A 112 12.12 -13.84 0.58
N PRO A 113 13.34 -14.03 0.04
CA PRO A 113 14.52 -13.28 0.47
C PRO A 113 14.42 -11.79 0.13
N GLY A 114 15.24 -10.98 0.78
CA GLY A 114 15.33 -9.53 0.54
C GLY A 114 14.73 -8.68 1.65
N ASP A 115 14.52 -7.40 1.35
CA ASP A 115 13.93 -6.45 2.30
C ASP A 115 12.42 -6.75 2.50
N PRO A 116 11.96 -7.01 3.73
CA PRO A 116 10.56 -7.36 4.00
C PRO A 116 9.55 -6.29 3.57
N ALA A 117 9.89 -5.00 3.68
CA ALA A 117 8.99 -3.92 3.29
C ALA A 117 8.88 -3.82 1.76
N LEU A 118 10.00 -3.98 1.05
CA LEU A 118 9.99 -4.02 -0.42
C LEU A 118 9.32 -5.29 -0.95
N ASN A 119 9.42 -6.41 -0.25
CA ASN A 119 8.68 -7.63 -0.59
C ASN A 119 7.16 -7.42 -0.46
N LEU A 120 6.69 -6.69 0.55
CA LEU A 120 5.27 -6.31 0.67
C LEU A 120 4.82 -5.38 -0.48
N ALA A 121 5.65 -4.40 -0.86
CA ALA A 121 5.35 -3.55 -2.02
C ALA A 121 5.29 -4.36 -3.32
N GLY A 122 6.23 -5.30 -3.51
CA GLY A 122 6.24 -6.22 -4.64
C GLY A 122 5.01 -7.14 -4.69
N LEU A 123 4.57 -7.62 -3.53
CA LEU A 123 3.36 -8.42 -3.36
C LEU A 123 2.10 -7.68 -3.79
N PHE A 124 2.00 -6.39 -3.50
CA PHE A 124 0.87 -5.56 -3.92
C PHE A 124 0.71 -5.53 -5.44
N ARG A 125 1.81 -5.34 -6.17
CA ARG A 125 1.80 -5.26 -7.65
C ARG A 125 1.82 -6.63 -8.35
N SER A 126 2.24 -7.68 -7.66
CA SER A 126 2.50 -9.00 -8.29
C SER A 126 1.56 -10.11 -7.85
N GLY A 127 1.07 -10.06 -6.61
CA GLY A 127 0.47 -11.21 -5.96
C GLY A 127 1.49 -12.24 -5.48
N VAL A 128 1.01 -13.28 -4.80
CA VAL A 128 1.84 -14.29 -4.11
C VAL A 128 2.54 -15.22 -5.11
N ASP A 129 1.81 -15.77 -6.09
CA ASP A 129 2.34 -16.81 -6.97
C ASP A 129 3.53 -16.34 -7.83
N PRO A 130 3.53 -15.12 -8.41
CA PRO A 130 4.69 -14.63 -9.12
C PRO A 130 5.91 -14.42 -8.21
N MET A 131 5.71 -14.02 -6.95
CA MET A 131 6.83 -13.84 -6.02
C MET A 131 7.52 -15.15 -5.67
N HIS A 132 6.74 -16.21 -5.46
CA HIS A 132 7.30 -17.55 -5.24
C HIS A 132 8.00 -18.11 -6.47
N ARG A 133 7.39 -17.94 -7.65
CA ARG A 133 7.96 -18.39 -8.92
C ARG A 133 9.33 -17.77 -9.18
N ASP A 134 9.48 -16.49 -8.91
CA ASP A 134 10.70 -15.74 -9.16
C ASP A 134 11.63 -15.74 -7.94
N ASN A 135 11.22 -16.35 -6.82
CA ASN A 135 11.90 -16.32 -5.52
C ASN A 135 12.31 -14.89 -5.09
N GLY A 136 11.42 -13.93 -5.30
CA GLY A 136 11.71 -12.51 -5.21
C GLY A 136 10.61 -11.67 -5.84
N VAL A 137 10.81 -10.35 -5.88
CA VAL A 137 9.88 -9.48 -6.61
C VAL A 137 10.16 -9.58 -8.12
N PRO A 138 9.15 -9.80 -8.98
CA PRO A 138 9.33 -9.86 -10.43
C PRO A 138 10.04 -8.63 -11.01
N GLU A 139 10.95 -8.88 -11.95
CA GLU A 139 11.87 -7.87 -12.49
C GLU A 139 11.20 -6.59 -13.01
N ARG A 140 10.03 -6.75 -13.63
CA ARG A 140 9.23 -5.62 -14.15
C ARG A 140 8.87 -4.56 -13.11
N TRP A 141 8.91 -4.90 -11.81
CA TRP A 141 8.61 -3.99 -10.71
C TRP A 141 9.85 -3.36 -10.05
N ARG A 142 11.06 -3.60 -10.58
CA ARG A 142 12.30 -3.06 -10.01
C ARG A 142 12.29 -1.53 -9.92
N GLU A 143 11.82 -0.84 -10.96
CA GLU A 143 11.72 0.64 -10.94
C GLU A 143 10.72 1.12 -9.88
N TYR A 144 9.57 0.44 -9.78
CA TYR A 144 8.56 0.73 -8.76
C TYR A 144 9.14 0.57 -7.34
N LEU A 145 9.86 -0.51 -7.06
CA LEU A 145 10.51 -0.71 -5.76
C LEU A 145 11.55 0.37 -5.46
N GLY A 146 12.31 0.84 -6.46
CA GLY A 146 13.24 1.95 -6.29
C GLY A 146 12.54 3.24 -5.84
N LYS A 147 11.36 3.54 -6.40
CA LYS A 147 10.52 4.67 -5.96
C LYS A 147 10.01 4.48 -4.53
N VAL A 148 9.49 3.29 -4.22
CA VAL A 148 8.98 2.98 -2.86
C VAL A 148 10.09 3.07 -1.81
N ALA A 149 11.28 2.53 -2.08
CA ALA A 149 12.41 2.61 -1.16
C ALA A 149 12.78 4.07 -0.85
N LYS A 150 12.92 4.90 -1.91
CA LYS A 150 13.22 6.33 -1.78
C LYS A 150 12.15 7.06 -0.95
N TYR A 151 10.87 6.92 -1.30
CA TYR A 151 9.79 7.59 -0.59
C TYR A 151 9.65 7.11 0.85
N MET A 152 9.91 5.83 1.12
CA MET A 152 9.86 5.28 2.47
C MET A 152 10.91 5.95 3.37
N ASP A 153 12.13 6.15 2.87
CA ASP A 153 13.18 6.89 3.59
C ASP A 153 12.82 8.37 3.78
N ASP A 154 12.15 8.98 2.80
CA ASP A 154 11.67 10.36 2.89
C ASP A 154 10.53 10.53 3.93
N TYR A 155 9.78 9.47 4.23
CA TYR A 155 8.64 9.52 5.15
C TYR A 155 8.91 8.99 6.55
N ARG A 156 10.05 8.34 6.78
CA ARG A 156 10.47 7.92 8.13
C ARG A 156 10.57 9.13 9.07
N PRO A 157 9.99 9.04 10.28
CA PRO A 157 10.14 10.08 11.29
C PRO A 157 11.62 10.26 11.64
N ARG A 158 12.01 11.50 11.96
CA ARG A 158 13.37 11.85 12.37
C ARG A 158 13.50 11.88 13.88
#